data_AF-A8H3T1-F1
#
_entry.id   AF-A8H3T1-F1
#
_cell.length_a   1.000
_cell.length_b   1.000
_cell.length_c   1.000
_cell.angle_alpha   90.00
_cell.angle_beta   90.00
_cell.angle_gamma   90.00
#
_symmetry.space_group_name_H-M   'P 1'
#
loop_
_entity.id
_entity.type
_entity.pdbx_description
1 polymer ?
#
loop_
_entity_poly.entity_id
_entity_poly.type
_entity_poly.pdbx_seq_one_letter_code
_entity_poly.pdbx_strand_id
1 'polypeptide(L)'
;MDTREQLLSCVREFEQNSESITISKVAHKCGLSHSLIYNRHPDIKEMINNLKKKQKEQALVDQQKDQTKKLLKRNENLERKLAEAKGKDDKETIAMLMAHIHELYSMYDSLLEERNAFAQRILELES
;
A
#
# COMPACT_ATOMS: atom_id res chain seq x y z
N MET A 1 -9.64 50.07 16.23
CA MET A 1 -9.32 48.67 16.57
C MET A 1 -7.95 48.65 17.19
N ASP A 2 -7.78 47.91 18.28
CA ASP A 2 -6.46 47.74 18.89
C ASP A 2 -5.56 46.90 17.96
N THR A 3 -4.31 47.29 17.85
CA THR A 3 -3.26 46.63 17.06
C THR A 3 -3.16 45.14 17.42
N ARG A 4 -3.38 44.82 18.71
CA ARG A 4 -3.40 43.45 19.22
C ARG A 4 -4.57 42.64 18.68
N GLU A 5 -5.78 43.22 18.64
CA GLU A 5 -6.97 42.56 18.10
C GLU A 5 -6.83 42.28 16.61
N GLN A 6 -6.26 43.22 15.85
CA GLN A 6 -5.98 43.02 14.42
C GLN A 6 -5.02 41.85 14.19
N LEU A 7 -3.92 41.77 14.95
CA LEU A 7 -2.97 40.66 14.87
C LEU A 7 -3.63 39.32 15.24
N LEU A 8 -4.44 39.28 16.29
CA LEU A 8 -5.18 38.06 16.68
C LEU A 8 -6.16 37.60 15.60
N SER A 9 -6.88 38.54 14.98
CA SER A 9 -7.79 38.22 13.87
C SER A 9 -7.03 37.69 12.67
N CYS A 10 -5.93 38.35 12.28
CA CYS A 10 -5.05 37.88 11.21
C CYS A 10 -4.59 36.43 11.47
N VAL A 11 -4.15 36.11 12.70
CA VAL A 11 -3.67 34.76 13.06
C VAL A 11 -4.78 33.72 12.96
N ARG A 12 -6.01 34.04 13.41
CA ARG A 12 -7.17 33.14 13.30
C ARG A 12 -7.56 32.87 11.86
N GLU A 13 -7.47 33.86 10.97
CA GLU A 13 -7.71 33.64 9.55
C GLU A 13 -6.69 32.68 8.93
N PHE A 14 -5.41 32.81 9.28
CA PHE A 14 -4.38 31.86 8.83
C PHE A 14 -4.65 30.44 9.33
N GLU A 15 -5.18 30.29 10.54
CA GLU A 15 -5.59 28.99 11.09
C GLU A 15 -6.80 28.41 10.35
N GLN A 16 -7.84 29.20 10.09
CA GLN A 16 -9.06 28.75 9.40
C GLN A 16 -8.80 28.38 7.94
N ASN A 17 -7.98 29.16 7.23
CA ASN A 17 -7.65 28.90 5.84
C ASN A 17 -6.60 27.80 5.65
N SER A 18 -6.07 27.23 6.73
CA SER A 18 -4.94 26.28 6.68
C SER A 18 -3.73 26.82 5.90
N GLU A 19 -3.56 28.13 5.90
CA GLU A 19 -2.48 28.81 5.17
C GLU A 19 -1.17 28.75 5.96
N SER A 20 -0.05 28.69 5.24
CA SER A 20 1.29 28.75 5.83
C SER A 20 1.46 30.03 6.66
N ILE A 21 1.59 29.88 7.98
CA ILE A 21 1.73 31.01 8.91
C ILE A 21 3.20 31.30 9.24
N THR A 22 3.58 32.57 9.14
CA THR A 22 4.86 33.09 9.62
C THR A 22 4.68 34.50 10.19
N ILE A 23 5.58 34.90 11.09
CA ILE A 23 5.55 36.25 11.70
C ILE A 23 5.59 37.33 10.62
N SER A 24 6.40 37.15 9.57
CA SER A 24 6.48 38.10 8.46
C SER A 24 5.18 38.19 7.65
N LYS A 25 4.49 37.07 7.41
CA LYS A 25 3.21 37.07 6.69
C LYS A 25 2.11 37.72 7.51
N VAL A 26 2.05 37.44 8.82
CA VAL A 26 1.08 38.08 9.72
C VAL A 26 1.33 39.58 9.78
N ALA A 27 2.59 40.00 9.98
CA ALA A 27 2.95 41.42 10.01
C ALA A 27 2.60 42.15 8.70
N HIS A 28 2.94 41.56 7.56
CA HIS A 28 2.63 42.13 6.25
C HIS A 28 1.12 42.20 6.00
N LYS A 29 0.35 41.17 6.37
CA LYS A 29 -1.11 41.13 6.17
C LYS A 29 -1.82 42.21 6.98
N CYS A 30 -1.36 42.50 8.19
CA CYS A 30 -1.94 43.56 9.01
C CYS A 30 -1.25 44.94 8.81
N GLY A 31 -0.29 45.07 7.88
CA GLY A 31 0.39 46.34 7.57
C GLY A 31 1.35 46.85 8.66
N LEU A 32 1.88 45.96 9.49
CA LEU A 32 2.70 46.28 10.66
C LEU A 32 4.15 45.84 10.48
N SER A 33 5.07 46.47 11.22
CA SER A 33 6.44 45.97 11.32
C SER A 33 6.48 44.69 12.15
N HIS A 34 7.14 43.66 11.62
CA HIS A 34 7.51 42.43 12.33
C HIS A 34 8.17 42.69 13.70
N SER A 35 8.96 43.76 13.85
CA SER A 35 9.57 44.14 15.13
C SER A 35 8.53 44.44 16.22
N LEU A 36 7.35 44.91 15.84
CA LEU A 36 6.24 45.17 16.77
C LEU A 36 5.72 43.88 17.40
N ILE A 37 5.69 42.79 16.63
CA ILE A 37 5.32 41.46 17.13
C ILE A 37 6.40 40.92 18.08
N TYR A 38 7.68 41.08 17.73
CA TYR A 38 8.78 40.63 18.58
C TYR A 38 8.87 41.40 19.92
N ASN A 39 8.64 42.72 19.89
CA ASN A 39 8.93 43.59 21.03
C ASN A 39 7.71 43.93 21.89
N ARG A 40 6.51 44.01 21.29
CA ARG A 40 5.28 44.44 22.00
C ARG A 40 4.25 43.32 22.19
N HIS A 41 4.32 42.24 21.40
CA HIS A 41 3.32 41.15 21.44
C HIS A 41 3.98 39.76 21.42
N PRO A 42 4.78 39.41 22.45
CA PRO A 42 5.45 38.11 22.54
C PRO A 42 4.46 36.92 22.62
N ASP A 43 3.28 37.14 23.20
CA ASP A 43 2.18 36.16 23.24
C ASP A 43 1.72 35.76 21.83
N ILE A 44 1.56 36.75 20.94
CA ILE A 44 1.17 36.51 19.54
C ILE A 44 2.28 35.78 18.78
N LYS A 45 3.55 36.12 19.04
CA LYS A 45 4.70 35.40 18.48
C LYS A 45 4.66 33.91 18.85
N GLU A 46 4.41 33.59 20.11
CA GLU A 46 4.29 32.19 20.55
C GLU A 46 3.13 31.48 19.87
N MET A 47 1.97 32.14 19.76
CA MET A 47 0.80 31.59 19.08
C MET A 47 1.09 31.26 17.60
N ILE A 48 1.77 32.17 16.88
CA ILE A 48 2.20 31.94 15.49
C ILE A 48 3.15 30.74 15.40
N ASN A 49 4.12 30.65 16.31
CA ASN A 49 5.09 29.54 16.31
C ASN A 49 4.43 28.20 16.61
N ASN A 50 3.50 28.17 17.56
CA ASN A 50 2.74 26.97 17.92
C ASN A 50 1.87 26.49 16.75
N LEU A 51 1.17 27.41 16.09
CA LEU A 51 0.39 27.10 14.89
C LEU A 51 1.27 26.57 13.75
N LYS A 52 2.43 27.21 13.51
CA LYS A 52 3.39 26.75 12.50
C LYS A 52 3.90 25.33 12.81
N LYS A 53 4.15 25.02 14.09
CA LYS A 53 4.58 23.68 14.53
C LYS A 53 3.46 22.65 14.30
N LYS A 54 2.23 22.97 14.71
CA LYS A 54 1.04 22.14 14.51
C LYS A 54 0.77 21.85 13.02
N GLN A 55 0.89 22.85 12.16
CA GLN A 55 0.75 22.67 10.70
C GLN A 55 1.80 21.72 10.12
N LYS A 56 3.06 21.80 10.58
CA LYS A 56 4.12 20.88 10.16
C LYS A 56 3.87 19.45 10.62
N GLU A 57 3.45 19.28 11.87
CA GLU A 57 3.12 17.95 12.42
C GLU A 57 1.94 17.34 11.66
N GLN A 58 0.90 18.12 11.38
CA GLN A 58 -0.24 17.67 10.60
C GLN A 58 0.16 17.26 9.17
N ALA A 59 0.98 18.05 8.49
CA ALA A 59 1.47 17.72 7.16
C ALA A 59 2.29 16.42 7.14
N LEU A 60 3.09 16.17 8.18
CA LEU A 60 3.83 14.92 8.34
C LEU A 60 2.89 13.72 8.54
N VAL A 61 1.87 13.88 9.39
CA VAL A 61 0.85 12.84 9.63
C VAL A 61 0.10 12.53 8.34
N ASP A 62 -0.27 13.53 7.55
CA ASP A 62 -0.99 13.34 6.30
C ASP A 62 -0.10 12.68 5.24
N GLN A 63 1.18 13.05 5.17
CA GLN A 63 2.16 12.36 4.33
C GLN A 63 2.31 10.89 4.72
N GLN A 64 2.42 10.59 6.03
CA GLN A 64 2.50 9.22 6.53
C GLN A 64 1.25 8.41 6.19
N LYS A 65 0.05 8.98 6.40
CA LYS A 65 -1.22 8.33 6.01
C LYS A 65 -1.26 7.99 4.53
N ASP A 66 -0.79 8.90 3.67
CA ASP A 66 -0.79 8.68 2.23
C ASP A 66 0.21 7.58 1.81
N GLN A 67 1.38 7.54 2.45
CA GLN A 67 2.35 6.45 2.28
C GLN A 67 1.79 5.11 2.78
N THR A 68 1.16 5.07 3.95
CA THR A 68 0.53 3.86 4.49
C THR A 68 -0.55 3.33 3.56
N LYS A 69 -1.42 4.19 3.01
CA LYS A 69 -2.44 3.79 2.02
C LYS A 69 -1.83 3.18 0.76
N LYS A 70 -0.73 3.75 0.26
CA LYS A 70 -0.01 3.22 -0.92
C LYS A 70 0.61 1.85 -0.63
N LEU A 71 1.21 1.69 0.55
CA LEU A 71 1.77 0.41 0.98
C LEU A 71 0.69 -0.66 1.15
N LEU A 72 -0.45 -0.32 1.74
CA LEU A 72 -1.57 -1.25 1.92
C LEU A 72 -2.06 -1.80 0.58
N LYS A 73 -2.34 -0.92 -0.38
CA LYS A 73 -2.74 -1.31 -1.74
C LYS A 73 -1.70 -2.16 -2.45
N ARG A 74 -0.41 -1.87 -2.25
CA ARG A 74 0.67 -2.66 -2.83
C ARG A 74 0.72 -4.06 -2.22
N ASN A 75 0.48 -4.17 -0.92
CA ASN A 75 0.46 -5.46 -0.23
C ASN A 75 -0.72 -6.32 -0.70
N GLU A 76 -1.94 -5.76 -0.76
CA GLU A 76 -3.12 -6.45 -1.29
C GLU A 76 -2.90 -6.96 -2.73
N ASN A 77 -2.24 -6.15 -3.58
CA ASN A 77 -1.90 -6.56 -4.94
C ASN A 77 -0.86 -7.68 -4.98
N LEU A 78 0.13 -7.66 -4.08
CA LEU A 78 1.15 -8.70 -3.99
C LEU A 78 0.56 -10.02 -3.48
N GLU A 79 -0.29 -9.96 -2.45
CA GLU A 79 -1.01 -11.14 -1.94
C GLU A 79 -1.85 -11.80 -3.04
N ARG A 80 -2.57 -11.01 -3.84
CA ARG A 80 -3.35 -11.51 -4.97
C ARG A 80 -2.47 -12.21 -6.01
N LYS A 81 -1.38 -11.56 -6.42
CA LYS A 81 -0.43 -12.15 -7.39
C LYS A 81 0.20 -13.43 -6.85
N LEU A 82 0.49 -13.49 -5.56
CA LEU A 82 1.06 -14.67 -4.92
C LEU A 82 0.05 -15.83 -4.88
N ALA A 83 -1.22 -15.54 -4.58
CA ALA A 83 -2.30 -16.53 -4.66
C ALA A 83 -2.51 -17.04 -6.10
N GLU A 84 -2.51 -16.15 -7.08
CA GLU A 84 -2.62 -16.50 -8.51
C GLU A 84 -1.43 -17.36 -8.98
N ALA A 85 -0.21 -17.03 -8.57
CA ALA A 85 0.99 -17.78 -8.92
C ALA A 85 0.96 -19.20 -8.32
N LYS A 86 0.65 -19.33 -7.02
CA LYS A 86 0.50 -20.64 -6.37
C LYS A 86 -0.56 -21.50 -7.05
N GLY A 87 -1.73 -20.91 -7.33
CA GLY A 87 -2.80 -21.64 -8.01
C GLY A 87 -2.47 -22.08 -9.44
N LYS A 88 -1.52 -21.43 -10.13
CA LYS A 88 -1.02 -21.89 -11.44
C LYS A 88 -0.01 -23.03 -11.28
N ASP A 89 0.93 -22.88 -10.35
CA ASP A 89 1.96 -23.88 -10.05
C ASP A 89 1.34 -25.22 -9.63
N ASP A 90 0.30 -25.18 -8.78
CA ASP A 90 -0.44 -26.37 -8.36
C ASP A 90 -1.13 -27.06 -9.55
N LYS A 91 -1.71 -26.29 -10.49
CA LYS A 91 -2.38 -26.85 -11.67
C LYS A 91 -1.40 -27.51 -12.63
N GLU A 92 -0.25 -26.90 -12.85
CA GLU A 92 0.79 -27.45 -13.72
C GLU A 92 1.37 -28.73 -13.11
N THR A 93 1.62 -28.73 -11.80
CA THR A 93 2.07 -29.92 -11.07
C THR A 93 1.04 -31.06 -11.14
N ILE A 94 -0.25 -30.75 -10.94
CA ILE A 94 -1.33 -31.75 -11.06
C ILE A 94 -1.41 -32.31 -12.49
N ALA A 95 -1.31 -31.46 -13.51
CA ALA A 95 -1.34 -31.89 -14.90
C ALA A 95 -0.18 -32.83 -15.24
N MET A 96 1.03 -32.50 -14.78
CA MET A 96 2.21 -33.35 -14.96
C MET A 96 2.05 -34.71 -14.26
N LEU A 97 1.56 -34.73 -13.02
CA LEU A 97 1.31 -35.98 -12.29
C LEU A 97 0.24 -36.84 -12.98
N MET A 98 -0.84 -36.23 -13.47
CA MET A 98 -1.89 -36.95 -14.21
C MET A 98 -1.36 -37.57 -15.50
N ALA A 99 -0.49 -36.87 -16.22
CA ALA A 99 0.15 -37.41 -17.42
C ALA A 99 1.00 -38.66 -17.10
N HIS A 100 1.83 -38.59 -16.06
CA HIS A 100 2.64 -39.75 -15.63
C HIS A 100 1.77 -40.93 -15.16
N ILE A 101 0.69 -40.67 -14.44
CA ILE A 101 -0.26 -41.72 -14.02
C ILE A 101 -0.87 -42.40 -15.26
N HIS A 102 -1.26 -41.61 -16.26
CA HIS A 102 -1.82 -42.14 -17.50
C HIS A 102 -0.81 -43.00 -18.28
N GLU A 103 0.46 -42.59 -18.33
CA GLU A 103 1.54 -43.38 -18.93
C GLU A 103 1.70 -44.73 -18.22
N LEU A 104 1.69 -44.76 -16.88
CA LEU A 104 1.78 -46.00 -16.12
C LEU A 104 0.61 -46.95 -16.40
N TYR A 105 -0.61 -46.44 -16.47
CA TYR A 105 -1.77 -47.25 -16.83
C TYR A 105 -1.68 -47.79 -18.27
N SER A 106 -1.24 -46.95 -19.22
CA SER A 106 -1.06 -47.38 -20.62
C SER A 106 -0.01 -48.48 -20.76
N MET A 107 1.09 -48.37 -20.01
CA MET A 107 2.11 -49.42 -19.93
C MET A 107 1.57 -50.71 -19.31
N TYR A 108 0.78 -50.59 -18.24
CA TYR A 108 0.15 -51.74 -17.60
C TYR A 108 -0.80 -52.47 -18.56
N ASP A 109 -1.64 -51.73 -19.27
CA ASP A 109 -2.56 -52.30 -20.26
C ASP A 109 -1.81 -53.01 -21.38
N SER A 110 -0.73 -52.40 -21.88
CA SER A 110 0.14 -53.02 -22.89
C SER A 110 0.74 -54.34 -22.41
N LEU A 111 1.26 -54.36 -21.17
CA LEU A 111 1.81 -55.59 -20.57
C LEU A 111 0.72 -56.66 -20.37
N LEU A 112 -0.50 -56.24 -20.04
CA LEU A 112 -1.63 -57.14 -19.85
C LEU A 112 -2.08 -57.74 -21.19
N GLU A 113 -2.08 -56.96 -22.26
CA GLU A 113 -2.28 -57.44 -23.64
C GLU A 113 -1.21 -58.45 -24.05
N GLU A 114 0.07 -58.14 -23.82
CA GLU A 114 1.18 -59.07 -24.10
C GLU A 114 1.02 -60.38 -23.35
N ARG A 115 0.67 -60.32 -22.06
CA ARG A 115 0.40 -61.51 -21.24
C ARG A 115 -0.76 -62.34 -21.81
N ASN A 116 -1.84 -61.70 -22.25
CA ASN A 116 -3.00 -62.40 -22.80
C ASN A 116 -2.66 -63.05 -24.14
N ALA A 117 -1.96 -62.35 -25.03
CA ALA A 117 -1.50 -62.90 -26.30
C ALA A 117 -0.58 -64.11 -26.09
N PHE A 118 0.30 -64.07 -25.09
CA PHE A 118 1.15 -65.19 -24.73
C PHE A 118 0.36 -66.39 -24.21
N ALA A 119 -0.60 -66.17 -23.30
CA ALA A 119 -1.46 -67.23 -22.78
C ALA A 119 -2.25 -67.93 -23.89
N GLN A 120 -2.74 -67.16 -24.87
CA GLN A 120 -3.48 -67.71 -26.01
C GLN A 120 -2.62 -68.59 -26.91
N ARG A 121 -1.36 -68.20 -27.16
CA ARG A 121 -0.41 -69.03 -27.91
C ARG A 121 -0.09 -70.36 -27.22
N ILE A 122 0.02 -70.37 -25.89
CA ILE A 122 0.22 -71.62 -25.15
C ILE A 122 -0.98 -72.54 -25.35
N LEU A 123 -2.19 -72.00 -25.23
CA LEU A 123 -3.42 -72.77 -25.35
C LEU A 123 -3.58 -73.40 -26.76
N GLU A 124 -3.17 -72.67 -27.79
CA GLU A 124 -3.10 -73.16 -29.18
C GLU A 124 -2.05 -74.26 -29.40
N LEU A 125 -0.98 -74.30 -28.61
CA LEU A 125 0.05 -75.35 -28.69
C LEU A 125 -0.32 -76.61 -27.90
N GLU A 126 -1.20 -76.48 -26.91
CA GLU A 126 -1.69 -77.58 -26.07
C GLU A 126 -2.98 -78.24 -26.63
N SER A 127 -3.56 -77.69 -27.70
CA SER A 127 -4.78 -78.21 -28.37
C SER A 127 -4.47 -78.93 -29.68
#